data_AF-U4PVN2-F1
#
_entry.id   AF-U4PVN2-F1
#
_cell.length_a   1.000
_cell.length_b   1.000
_cell.length_c   1.000
_cell.angle_alpha   90.00
_cell.angle_beta   90.00
_cell.angle_gamma   90.00
#
_symmetry.space_group_name_H-M   'P 1'
#
loop_
_entity.id
_entity.type
_entity.pdbx_description
1 polymer ?
#
loop_
_entity_poly.entity_id
_entity_poly.type
_entity_poly.pdbx_seq_one_letter_code
_entity_poly.pdbx_strand_id
1 'polypeptide(L)'
;MNHQRTAIFFTILIVLGFTQFRTLFYSLYFLEKGGINYFIISTSITAAPFIPFFTVLFLIFFPWRMHRYLAVALAIGTGSAGMLFSLFAASLSGGGAYMVLVHGFTLSLAVSASILFTARRSTQPSSKGGWLLLIIAAATGLWSLVAGVAAAAQAQYIAGHQAFCIAAHTENDDAPLRSFAELRGLSFYTTLSGYKKYHHWYFHGLLIVNHSDGVKVYNWSPRRLRFDLVENPELFLKSPKSACVPRNNFWRSLSIL
;
A
#
# COMPACT_ATOMS: atom_id res chain seq x y z
N MET A 1 24.14 -15.94 -7.59
CA MET A 1 23.31 -14.77 -7.94
C MET A 1 24.04 -13.49 -7.53
N ASN A 2 24.21 -12.50 -8.42
CA ASN A 2 24.92 -11.26 -8.09
C ASN A 2 24.10 -10.45 -7.05
N HIS A 3 24.67 -10.19 -5.86
CA HIS A 3 24.02 -9.45 -4.77
C HIS A 3 23.42 -8.11 -5.21
N GLN A 4 24.00 -7.43 -6.20
CA GLN A 4 23.46 -6.18 -6.75
C GLN A 4 22.13 -6.41 -7.49
N ARG A 5 22.06 -7.45 -8.33
CA ARG A 5 20.83 -7.79 -9.07
C ARG A 5 19.71 -8.16 -8.11
N THR A 6 20.03 -8.93 -7.07
CA THR A 6 19.06 -9.30 -6.03
C THR A 6 18.54 -8.07 -5.28
N ALA A 7 19.43 -7.13 -4.92
CA ALA A 7 19.04 -5.90 -4.23
C ALA A 7 18.12 -5.04 -5.11
N ILE A 8 18.45 -4.86 -6.39
CA ILE A 8 17.61 -4.13 -7.36
C ILE A 8 16.22 -4.79 -7.47
N PHE A 9 16.17 -6.11 -7.62
CA PHE A 9 14.91 -6.82 -7.73
C PHE A 9 14.01 -6.60 -6.49
N PHE A 10 14.57 -6.72 -5.28
CA PHE A 10 13.81 -6.46 -4.05
C PHE A 10 13.36 -5.01 -3.91
N THR A 11 14.19 -4.03 -4.29
CA THR A 11 13.77 -2.62 -4.23
C THR A 11 12.69 -2.29 -5.26
N ILE A 12 12.69 -2.94 -6.43
CA ILE A 12 11.58 -2.84 -7.40
C ILE A 12 10.28 -3.38 -6.80
N LEU A 13 10.30 -4.53 -6.12
CA LEU A 13 9.11 -5.07 -5.45
C LEU A 13 8.57 -4.12 -4.39
N ILE A 14 9.46 -3.45 -3.65
CA ILE A 14 9.08 -2.44 -2.65
C ILE A 14 8.43 -1.23 -3.33
N VAL A 15 9.05 -0.65 -4.37
CA VAL A 15 8.46 0.47 -5.12
C VAL A 15 7.08 0.09 -5.65
N LEU A 16 6.97 -0.99 -6.42
CA LEU A 16 5.72 -1.39 -7.05
C LEU A 16 4.65 -1.79 -6.03
N GLY A 17 5.02 -2.36 -4.90
CA GLY A 17 4.07 -2.82 -3.87
C GLY A 17 3.56 -1.71 -2.95
N PHE A 18 4.36 -0.68 -2.69
CA PHE A 18 4.10 0.35 -1.67
C PHE A 18 3.63 1.69 -2.22
N THR A 19 3.94 2.04 -3.48
CA THR A 19 3.61 3.35 -4.04
C THR A 19 2.10 3.61 -4.04
N GLN A 20 1.68 4.66 -3.33
CA GLN A 20 0.31 5.16 -3.33
C GLN A 20 0.15 6.26 -4.39
N PHE A 21 -0.35 5.93 -5.58
CA PHE A 21 -0.53 6.90 -6.66
C PHE A 21 -1.53 8.01 -6.30
N ARG A 22 -2.52 7.72 -5.46
CA ARG A 22 -3.45 8.74 -4.95
C ARG A 22 -2.74 9.87 -4.20
N THR A 23 -1.69 9.56 -3.45
CA THR A 23 -0.90 10.56 -2.70
C THR A 23 -0.10 11.49 -3.63
N LEU A 24 0.29 11.01 -4.81
CA LEU A 24 0.90 11.85 -5.84
C LEU A 24 -0.06 12.95 -6.31
N PHE A 25 -1.32 12.61 -6.56
CA PHE A 25 -2.34 13.58 -6.96
C PHE A 25 -2.61 14.61 -5.86
N TYR A 26 -2.65 14.18 -4.59
CA TYR A 26 -2.76 15.12 -3.46
C TYR A 26 -1.56 16.07 -3.37
N SER A 27 -0.36 15.59 -3.66
CA SER A 27 0.85 16.42 -3.70
C SER A 27 0.69 17.55 -4.71
N LEU A 28 0.30 17.23 -5.95
CA LEU A 28 0.07 18.21 -7.00
C LEU A 28 -1.05 19.20 -6.64
N TYR A 29 -2.14 18.70 -6.05
CA TYR A 29 -3.25 19.54 -5.59
C TYR A 29 -2.80 20.57 -4.53
N PHE A 30 -2.03 20.15 -3.53
CA PHE A 30 -1.54 21.07 -2.50
C PHE A 30 -0.54 22.09 -3.04
N LEU A 31 0.28 21.70 -4.02
CA LEU A 31 1.18 22.62 -4.69
C LEU A 31 0.40 23.72 -5.42
N GLU A 32 -0.63 23.35 -6.18
CA GLU A 32 -1.50 24.28 -6.90
C GLU A 32 -2.23 25.25 -5.96
N LYS A 33 -2.66 24.77 -4.78
CA LYS A 33 -3.34 25.58 -3.77
C LYS A 33 -2.41 26.38 -2.85
N GLY A 34 -1.09 26.37 -3.09
CA GLY A 34 -0.11 27.10 -2.27
C GLY A 34 0.13 26.49 -0.88
N GLY A 35 -0.32 25.26 -0.64
CA GLY A 35 -0.15 24.53 0.62
C GLY A 35 1.22 23.85 0.72
N ILE A 36 2.31 24.64 0.76
CA ILE A 36 3.70 24.15 0.68
C ILE A 36 4.00 23.06 1.72
N ASN A 37 3.56 23.21 2.97
CA ASN A 37 3.81 22.21 4.02
C ASN A 37 3.17 20.86 3.69
N TYR A 38 1.92 20.87 3.22
CA TYR A 38 1.21 19.64 2.83
C TYR A 38 1.80 19.02 1.57
N PHE A 39 2.27 19.84 0.62
CA PHE A 39 3.02 19.38 -0.54
C PHE A 39 4.30 18.65 -0.14
N ILE A 40 5.09 19.22 0.76
CA ILE A 40 6.34 18.59 1.23
C ILE A 40 6.06 17.24 1.92
N ILE A 41 5.05 17.20 2.81
CA ILE A 41 4.68 15.97 3.53
C ILE A 41 4.19 14.89 2.56
N SER A 42 3.23 15.22 1.69
CA SER A 42 2.66 14.27 0.73
C SER A 42 3.69 13.77 -0.30
N THR A 43 4.58 14.65 -0.77
CA THR A 43 5.69 14.29 -1.67
C THR A 43 6.68 13.38 -0.96
N SER A 44 7.02 13.65 0.30
CA SER A 44 7.94 12.81 1.09
C SER A 44 7.38 11.40 1.29
N ILE A 45 6.08 11.27 1.60
CA ILE A 45 5.39 9.98 1.70
C ILE A 45 5.40 9.25 0.36
N THR A 46 5.12 9.96 -0.74
CA THR A 46 5.11 9.38 -2.10
C THR A 46 6.49 8.93 -2.53
N ALA A 47 7.55 9.65 -2.14
CA ALA A 47 8.94 9.34 -2.49
C ALA A 47 9.56 8.23 -1.63
N ALA A 48 9.07 8.00 -0.41
CA ALA A 48 9.67 7.06 0.54
C ALA A 48 9.89 5.63 -0.02
N PRO A 49 8.96 5.01 -0.78
CA PRO A 49 9.18 3.70 -1.40
C PRO A 49 10.37 3.65 -2.38
N PHE A 50 10.79 4.80 -2.93
CA PHE A 50 11.87 4.90 -3.90
C PHE A 50 13.26 5.04 -3.26
N ILE A 51 13.34 5.41 -1.97
CA ILE A 51 14.62 5.61 -1.26
C ILE A 51 15.52 4.37 -1.34
N PRO A 52 15.02 3.13 -1.08
CA PRO A 52 15.86 1.94 -1.16
C PRO A 52 16.40 1.71 -2.58
N PHE A 53 15.57 1.93 -3.61
CA PHE A 53 15.97 1.77 -5.01
C PHE A 53 17.09 2.74 -5.38
N PHE A 54 16.91 4.03 -5.12
CA PHE A 54 17.91 5.04 -5.45
C PHE A 54 19.19 4.87 -4.63
N THR A 55 19.08 4.43 -3.37
CA THR A 55 20.27 4.15 -2.55
C THR A 55 21.07 2.97 -3.09
N VAL A 56 20.41 1.87 -3.48
CA VAL A 56 21.09 0.73 -4.11
C VAL A 56 21.73 1.15 -5.43
N LEU A 57 21.02 1.91 -6.26
CA LEU A 57 21.53 2.43 -7.53
C LEU A 57 22.76 3.34 -7.30
N PHE A 58 22.68 4.26 -6.35
CA PHE A 58 23.77 5.15 -5.98
C PHE A 58 24.99 4.36 -5.52
N LEU A 59 24.83 3.35 -4.66
CA LEU A 59 25.94 2.52 -4.18
C LEU A 59 26.57 1.61 -5.25
N ILE A 60 25.89 1.40 -6.38
CA ILE A 60 26.45 0.68 -7.54
C ILE A 60 27.38 1.61 -8.33
N PHE A 61 27.01 2.86 -8.53
CA PHE A 61 27.77 3.82 -9.33
C PHE A 61 28.82 4.60 -8.53
N PHE A 62 28.59 4.79 -7.23
CA PHE A 62 29.45 5.59 -6.36
C PHE A 62 30.00 4.74 -5.22
N PRO A 63 31.32 4.71 -5.00
CA PRO A 63 31.95 3.92 -3.94
C PRO A 63 31.79 4.56 -2.54
N TRP A 64 30.76 5.38 -2.34
CA TRP A 64 30.53 6.09 -1.09
C TRP A 64 30.18 5.11 0.03
N ARG A 65 30.83 5.29 1.19
CA ARG A 65 30.64 4.44 2.37
C ARG A 65 30.64 5.29 3.64
N MET A 66 29.64 5.08 4.47
CA MET A 66 29.49 5.73 5.76
C MET A 66 30.20 4.93 6.87
N HIS A 67 30.65 5.61 7.93
CA HIS A 67 31.14 4.93 9.13
C HIS A 67 30.07 4.00 9.71
N ARG A 68 30.45 2.79 10.11
CA ARG A 68 29.49 1.74 10.52
C ARG A 68 28.57 2.19 11.66
N TYR A 69 29.12 2.79 12.72
CA TYR A 69 28.31 3.24 13.84
C TYR A 69 27.32 4.34 13.45
N LEU A 70 27.73 5.26 12.57
CA LEU A 70 26.84 6.30 12.07
C LEU A 70 25.70 5.69 11.23
N ALA A 71 26.00 4.75 10.34
CA ALA A 71 24.98 4.07 9.54
C ALA A 71 23.99 3.27 10.41
N VAL A 72 24.48 2.60 11.46
CA VAL A 72 23.62 1.88 12.41
C VAL A 72 22.75 2.85 13.22
N ALA A 73 23.34 3.93 13.75
CA ALA A 73 22.61 4.93 14.51
C ALA A 73 21.51 5.59 13.67
N LEU A 74 21.81 5.97 12.42
CA LEU A 74 20.84 6.52 11.47
C LEU A 74 19.76 5.49 11.12
N ALA A 75 20.13 4.25 10.84
CA ALA A 75 19.15 3.20 10.52
C ALA A 75 18.17 2.94 11.68
N ILE A 76 18.66 2.93 12.93
CA ILE A 76 17.83 2.81 14.13
C ILE A 76 16.95 4.05 14.27
N GLY A 77 17.53 5.26 14.19
CA GLY A 77 16.80 6.52 14.34
C GLY A 77 15.67 6.66 13.31
N THR A 78 15.97 6.43 12.03
CA THR A 78 14.98 6.48 10.95
C THR A 78 13.92 5.39 11.08
N GLY A 79 14.33 4.17 11.44
CA GLY A 79 13.40 3.05 11.66
C GLY A 79 12.42 3.34 12.79
N SER A 80 12.92 3.77 13.94
CA SER A 80 12.11 4.12 15.11
C SER A 80 11.19 5.31 14.84
N ALA A 81 11.69 6.37 14.19
CA ALA A 81 10.86 7.51 13.82
C ALA A 81 9.71 7.10 12.88
N GLY A 82 10.01 6.31 11.84
CA GLY A 82 9.00 5.80 10.92
C GLY A 82 7.96 4.91 11.61
N MET A 83 8.38 4.06 12.55
CA MET A 83 7.47 3.26 13.37
C MET A 83 6.57 4.14 14.26
N LEU A 84 7.11 5.17 14.92
CA LEU A 84 6.31 6.10 15.73
C LEU A 84 5.29 6.87 14.87
N PHE A 85 5.68 7.36 13.69
CA PHE A 85 4.74 7.98 12.76
C PHE A 85 3.66 7.01 12.30
N SER A 86 4.00 5.74 12.08
CA SER A 86 3.04 4.71 11.69
C SER A 86 2.06 4.38 12.82
N LEU A 87 2.53 4.34 14.07
CA LEU A 87 1.68 4.17 15.26
C LEU A 87 0.72 5.35 15.43
N PHE A 88 1.23 6.57 15.27
CA PHE A 88 0.41 7.77 15.31
C PHE A 88 -0.65 7.75 14.20
N ALA A 89 -0.26 7.47 12.95
CA ALA A 89 -1.18 7.34 11.83
C ALA A 89 -2.22 6.22 12.05
N ALA A 90 -1.79 5.09 12.63
CA ALA A 90 -2.69 3.98 12.96
C ALA A 90 -3.71 4.35 14.03
N SER A 91 -3.32 5.16 15.03
CA SER A 91 -4.23 5.65 16.07
C SER A 91 -5.32 6.58 15.54
N LEU A 92 -5.04 7.24 14.41
CA LEU A 92 -5.97 8.10 13.70
C LEU A 92 -6.77 7.34 12.63
N SER A 93 -6.28 6.18 12.19
CA SER A 93 -6.99 5.35 11.24
C SER A 93 -8.01 4.49 11.96
N GLY A 94 -9.24 4.49 11.47
CA GLY A 94 -10.29 3.64 12.04
C GLY A 94 -10.03 2.18 11.69
N GLY A 95 -10.61 1.72 10.61
CA GLY A 95 -10.56 0.32 10.25
C GLY A 95 -9.26 -0.20 9.67
N GLY A 96 -8.48 0.71 9.08
CA GLY A 96 -7.24 0.36 8.41
C GLY A 96 -6.04 0.21 9.33
N ALA A 97 -6.17 0.34 10.65
CA ALA A 97 -5.04 0.47 11.57
C ALA A 97 -3.98 -0.61 11.40
N TYR A 98 -4.40 -1.87 11.28
CA TYR A 98 -3.47 -2.97 11.02
C TYR A 98 -2.69 -2.78 9.71
N MET A 99 -3.37 -2.40 8.63
CA MET A 99 -2.76 -2.18 7.32
C MET A 99 -1.84 -0.97 7.32
N VAL A 100 -2.20 0.11 8.03
CA VAL A 100 -1.35 1.29 8.23
C VAL A 100 -0.05 0.91 8.96
N LEU A 101 -0.14 0.09 10.01
CA LEU A 101 1.03 -0.41 10.72
C LEU A 101 1.91 -1.29 9.84
N VAL A 102 1.33 -2.27 9.14
CA VAL A 102 2.08 -3.16 8.24
C VAL A 102 2.79 -2.33 7.17
N HIS A 103 2.08 -1.41 6.52
CA HIS A 103 2.63 -0.54 5.49
C HIS A 103 3.80 0.29 6.06
N GLY A 104 3.54 1.08 7.10
CA GLY A 104 4.52 2.02 7.62
C GLY A 104 5.73 1.35 8.29
N PHE A 105 5.53 0.26 9.04
CA PHE A 105 6.63 -0.47 9.67
C PHE A 105 7.55 -1.11 8.64
N THR A 106 6.99 -1.84 7.68
CA THR A 106 7.80 -2.56 6.68
C THR A 106 8.51 -1.58 5.73
N LEU A 107 7.89 -0.44 5.40
CA LEU A 107 8.57 0.63 4.66
C LEU A 107 9.72 1.24 5.48
N SER A 108 9.53 1.45 6.78
CA SER A 108 10.59 1.92 7.69
C SER A 108 11.77 0.95 7.72
N LEU A 109 11.50 -0.37 7.74
CA LEU A 109 12.55 -1.40 7.64
C LEU A 109 13.31 -1.31 6.30
N ALA A 110 12.62 -1.06 5.19
CA ALA A 110 13.26 -0.89 3.88
C ALA A 110 14.21 0.32 3.85
N VAL A 111 13.79 1.45 4.42
CA VAL A 111 14.61 2.65 4.52
C VAL A 111 15.80 2.40 5.45
N SER A 112 15.61 1.80 6.62
CA SER A 112 16.71 1.40 7.51
C SER A 112 17.68 0.43 6.83
N ALA A 113 17.19 -0.54 6.05
CA ALA A 113 18.02 -1.44 5.26
C ALA A 113 18.90 -0.69 4.25
N SER A 114 18.33 0.30 3.56
CA SER A 114 19.05 1.12 2.58
C SER A 114 20.22 1.87 3.22
N ILE A 115 20.01 2.46 4.40
CA ILE A 115 21.04 3.13 5.18
C ILE A 115 22.13 2.13 5.60
N LEU A 116 21.75 0.94 6.08
CA LEU A 116 22.71 -0.09 6.48
C LEU A 116 23.57 -0.59 5.31
N PHE A 117 23.09 -0.54 4.06
CA PHE A 117 23.92 -0.87 2.90
C PHE A 117 25.01 0.16 2.60
N THR A 118 24.88 1.40 3.10
CA THR A 118 25.91 2.43 2.97
C THR A 118 27.09 2.21 3.94
N ALA A 119 26.93 1.37 4.96
CA ALA A 119 27.96 1.14 5.97
C ALA A 119 29.26 0.57 5.35
N ARG A 120 30.41 1.12 5.76
CA ARG A 120 31.74 0.61 5.41
C ARG A 120 31.90 -0.81 5.98
N ARG A 121 32.29 -1.77 5.14
CA ARG A 121 32.57 -3.15 5.56
C ARG A 121 33.89 -3.19 6.32
N SER A 122 33.87 -3.36 7.65
CA SER A 122 35.06 -3.81 8.39
C SER A 122 35.01 -5.34 8.48
N THR A 123 35.85 -6.03 7.70
CA THR A 123 36.26 -7.45 7.81
C THR A 123 35.20 -8.56 8.02
N GLN A 124 33.90 -8.25 8.04
CA GLN A 124 32.79 -9.19 8.16
C GLN A 124 31.85 -9.11 6.96
N PRO A 125 31.14 -10.21 6.62
CA PRO A 125 30.31 -10.32 5.43
C PRO A 125 29.18 -9.28 5.50
N SER A 126 28.83 -8.74 4.33
CA SER A 126 27.70 -7.84 4.04
C SER A 126 26.57 -7.88 5.08
N SER A 127 26.11 -6.70 5.52
CA SER A 127 25.08 -6.49 6.55
C SER A 127 23.90 -7.48 6.51
N LYS A 128 24.02 -8.63 7.18
CA LYS A 128 22.97 -9.64 7.29
C LYS A 128 21.66 -9.01 7.78
N GLY A 129 21.75 -8.06 8.72
CA GLY A 129 20.62 -7.26 9.17
C GLY A 129 19.97 -6.44 8.07
N GLY A 130 20.74 -5.71 7.26
CA GLY A 130 20.20 -4.94 6.13
C GLY A 130 19.47 -5.82 5.11
N TRP A 131 20.04 -6.98 4.79
CA TRP A 131 19.36 -7.96 3.93
C TRP A 131 18.07 -8.51 4.52
N LEU A 132 18.06 -8.87 5.80
CA LEU A 132 16.85 -9.35 6.48
C LEU A 132 15.73 -8.30 6.43
N LEU A 133 16.05 -7.05 6.78
CA LEU A 133 15.10 -5.94 6.75
C LEU A 133 14.55 -5.69 5.33
N LEU A 134 15.42 -5.75 4.31
CA LEU A 134 15.03 -5.60 2.92
C LEU A 134 14.12 -6.75 2.44
N ILE A 135 14.42 -8.00 2.82
CA ILE A 135 13.63 -9.18 2.45
C ILE A 135 12.22 -9.09 3.05
N ILE A 136 12.11 -8.68 4.32
CA ILE A 136 10.80 -8.49 4.97
C ILE A 136 9.97 -7.47 4.20
N ALA A 137 10.55 -6.31 3.89
CA ALA A 137 9.85 -5.27 3.13
C ALA A 137 9.49 -5.73 1.70
N ALA A 138 10.40 -6.42 1.01
CA ALA A 138 10.16 -6.96 -0.32
C ALA A 138 9.06 -8.04 -0.32
N ALA A 139 9.00 -8.88 0.71
CA ALA A 139 7.93 -9.86 0.87
C ALA A 139 6.56 -9.17 1.06
N THR A 140 6.49 -8.08 1.83
CA THR A 140 5.26 -7.27 1.94
C THR A 140 4.89 -6.61 0.61
N GLY A 141 5.87 -6.11 -0.15
CA GLY A 141 5.64 -5.55 -1.48
C GLY A 141 5.11 -6.58 -2.46
N LEU A 142 5.69 -7.78 -2.47
CA LEU A 142 5.22 -8.91 -3.25
C LEU A 142 3.81 -9.33 -2.86
N TRP A 143 3.52 -9.45 -1.56
CA TRP A 143 2.18 -9.74 -1.06
C TRP A 143 1.15 -8.70 -1.53
N SER A 144 1.51 -7.42 -1.51
CA SER A 144 0.66 -6.33 -2.01
C SER A 144 0.31 -6.53 -3.49
N LEU A 145 1.29 -6.89 -4.33
CA LEU A 145 1.07 -7.17 -5.75
C LEU A 145 0.21 -8.42 -5.97
N VAL A 146 0.50 -9.51 -5.26
CA VAL A 146 -0.27 -10.76 -5.32
C VAL A 146 -1.72 -10.53 -4.90
N ALA A 147 -1.96 -9.72 -3.87
CA ALA A 147 -3.30 -9.36 -3.43
C ALA A 147 -4.11 -8.67 -4.54
N GLY A 148 -3.49 -7.78 -5.32
CA GLY A 148 -4.16 -7.13 -6.45
C GLY A 148 -4.52 -8.10 -7.57
N VAL A 149 -3.61 -9.02 -7.91
CA VAL A 149 -3.90 -10.09 -8.88
C VAL A 149 -5.01 -11.01 -8.39
N ALA A 150 -4.98 -11.41 -7.12
CA ALA A 150 -6.00 -12.25 -6.51
C ALA A 150 -7.38 -11.57 -6.47
N ALA A 151 -7.43 -10.27 -6.15
CA ALA A 151 -8.65 -9.49 -6.20
C ALA A 151 -9.22 -9.41 -7.63
N ALA A 152 -8.38 -9.13 -8.63
CA ALA A 152 -8.81 -9.09 -10.02
C ALA A 152 -9.36 -10.44 -10.51
N ALA A 153 -8.62 -11.53 -10.26
CA ALA A 153 -9.01 -12.87 -10.65
C ALA A 153 -10.33 -13.30 -9.99
N GLN A 154 -10.49 -13.02 -8.69
CA GLN A 154 -11.72 -13.37 -7.98
C GLN A 154 -12.91 -12.51 -8.39
N ALA A 155 -12.71 -11.22 -8.63
CA ALA A 155 -13.78 -10.37 -9.14
C ALA A 155 -14.31 -10.91 -10.48
N GLN A 156 -13.42 -11.32 -11.37
CA GLN A 156 -13.81 -11.95 -12.63
C GLN A 156 -14.51 -13.29 -12.43
N TYR A 157 -13.99 -14.14 -11.53
CA TYR A 157 -14.58 -15.44 -11.23
C TYR A 157 -15.99 -15.34 -10.62
N ILE A 158 -16.17 -14.43 -9.66
CA ILE A 158 -17.45 -14.21 -8.96
C ILE A 158 -18.47 -13.56 -9.90
N ALA A 159 -18.05 -12.57 -10.70
CA ALA A 159 -18.94 -11.88 -11.64
C ALA A 159 -19.32 -12.76 -12.85
N GLY A 160 -18.42 -13.63 -13.31
CA GLY A 160 -18.62 -14.40 -14.52
C GLY A 160 -18.83 -13.47 -15.74
N HIS A 161 -20.04 -13.52 -16.30
CA HIS A 161 -20.47 -12.64 -17.41
C HIS A 161 -21.31 -11.43 -16.96
N GLN A 162 -21.54 -11.29 -15.65
CA GLN A 162 -22.37 -10.23 -15.12
C GLN A 162 -21.63 -8.89 -15.05
N ALA A 163 -22.40 -7.80 -15.09
CA ALA A 163 -21.88 -6.47 -14.80
C ALA A 163 -21.37 -6.44 -13.35
N PHE A 164 -20.17 -5.89 -13.15
CA PHE A 164 -19.63 -5.68 -11.81
C PHE A 164 -18.89 -4.35 -11.71
N CYS A 165 -18.58 -3.95 -10.49
CA CYS A 165 -17.73 -2.82 -10.19
C CYS A 165 -16.94 -3.06 -8.90
N ILE A 166 -15.73 -2.51 -8.82
CA ILE A 166 -14.91 -2.53 -7.62
C ILE A 166 -14.73 -1.10 -7.12
N ALA A 167 -14.93 -0.88 -5.83
CA ALA A 167 -14.75 0.41 -5.18
C ALA A 167 -13.86 0.30 -3.94
N ALA A 168 -13.04 1.33 -3.72
CA ALA A 168 -12.39 1.53 -2.44
C ALA A 168 -13.34 2.30 -1.51
N HIS A 169 -13.45 1.90 -0.25
CA HIS A 169 -14.28 2.63 0.71
C HIS A 169 -13.49 3.82 1.27
N THR A 170 -13.74 5.04 0.79
CA THR A 170 -12.93 6.24 1.11
C THR A 170 -13.78 7.45 1.50
N GLU A 171 -13.18 8.45 2.16
CA GLU A 171 -13.85 9.52 2.93
C GLU A 171 -14.74 10.42 2.07
N ASN A 172 -14.30 10.67 0.83
CA ASN A 172 -14.90 11.63 -0.09
C ASN A 172 -15.31 10.92 -1.37
N ASP A 173 -16.44 10.22 -1.30
CA ASP A 173 -17.02 9.38 -2.34
C ASP A 173 -16.55 7.93 -2.31
N ASP A 174 -17.57 7.10 -2.16
CA ASP A 174 -17.73 5.78 -2.73
C ASP A 174 -17.32 5.82 -4.21
N ALA A 175 -16.01 5.75 -4.45
CA ALA A 175 -15.40 5.95 -5.76
C ALA A 175 -15.06 4.59 -6.36
N PRO A 176 -15.55 4.28 -7.57
CA PRO A 176 -15.05 3.13 -8.32
C PRO A 176 -13.53 3.27 -8.47
N LEU A 177 -12.83 2.14 -8.44
CA LEU A 177 -11.40 2.13 -8.72
C LEU A 177 -11.14 2.79 -10.07
N ARG A 178 -10.04 3.54 -10.16
CA ARG A 178 -9.64 4.25 -11.38
C ARG A 178 -8.50 3.55 -12.08
N SER A 179 -7.71 2.76 -11.35
CA SER A 179 -6.57 2.06 -11.91
C SER A 179 -6.37 0.66 -11.33
N PHE A 180 -5.69 -0.19 -12.09
CA PHE A 180 -5.26 -1.51 -11.61
C PHE A 180 -4.29 -1.41 -10.43
N ALA A 181 -3.51 -0.33 -10.34
CA ALA A 181 -2.60 -0.10 -9.24
C ALA A 181 -3.34 0.06 -7.89
N GLU A 182 -4.59 0.51 -7.89
CA GLU A 182 -5.39 0.66 -6.66
C GLU A 182 -5.85 -0.69 -6.08
N LEU A 183 -5.80 -1.79 -6.85
CA LEU A 183 -6.15 -3.13 -6.36
C LEU A 183 -5.08 -3.76 -5.45
N ARG A 184 -3.86 -3.24 -5.46
CA ARG A 184 -2.76 -3.80 -4.67
C ARG A 184 -3.10 -3.78 -3.18
N GLY A 185 -2.66 -4.78 -2.42
CA GLY A 185 -3.07 -4.97 -1.03
C GLY A 185 -2.78 -3.77 -0.12
N LEU A 186 -1.66 -3.07 -0.33
CA LEU A 186 -1.33 -1.85 0.41
C LEU A 186 -2.05 -0.60 -0.10
N SER A 187 -2.79 -0.66 -1.21
CA SER A 187 -3.63 0.44 -1.72
C SER A 187 -5.13 0.17 -1.55
N PHE A 188 -5.52 -1.11 -1.45
CA PHE A 188 -6.90 -1.57 -1.40
C PHE A 188 -7.35 -1.86 0.04
N TYR A 189 -7.30 -0.83 0.88
CA TYR A 189 -7.86 -0.85 2.22
C TYR A 189 -8.38 0.55 2.61
N THR A 190 -9.27 0.61 3.60
CA THR A 190 -9.82 1.87 4.10
C THR A 190 -9.15 2.29 5.40
N THR A 191 -8.85 3.59 5.55
CA THR A 191 -8.41 4.19 6.82
C THR A 191 -9.55 4.81 7.61
N LEU A 192 -10.79 4.74 7.12
CA LEU A 192 -11.94 5.39 7.72
C LEU A 192 -12.34 4.80 9.06
N SER A 193 -12.83 5.65 9.96
CA SER A 193 -13.58 5.24 11.13
C SER A 193 -15.03 4.93 10.73
N GLY A 194 -15.51 3.75 11.10
CA GLY A 194 -16.85 3.27 10.73
C GLY A 194 -17.98 4.18 11.24
N TYR A 195 -19.14 4.09 10.59
CA TYR A 195 -20.30 4.99 10.81
C TYR A 195 -21.10 4.76 12.10
N LYS A 196 -20.55 4.09 13.13
CA LYS A 196 -21.18 3.97 14.46
C LYS A 196 -20.21 4.40 15.55
N LYS A 197 -20.68 5.23 16.49
CA LYS A 197 -19.94 5.71 17.69
C LYS A 197 -19.21 4.63 18.49
N TYR A 198 -19.60 3.35 18.36
CA TYR A 198 -19.05 2.23 19.14
C TYR A 198 -18.80 0.93 18.35
N HIS A 199 -18.93 0.94 17.02
CA HIS A 199 -18.63 -0.24 16.20
C HIS A 199 -17.85 0.14 14.94
N HIS A 200 -16.61 -0.29 14.87
CA HIS A 200 -15.74 -0.15 13.71
C HIS A 200 -16.14 -1.13 12.60
N TRP A 201 -17.30 -0.93 11.97
CA TRP A 201 -17.63 -1.64 10.73
C TRP A 201 -17.11 -0.85 9.54
N TYR A 202 -16.20 -1.45 8.78
CA TYR A 202 -15.56 -0.85 7.62
C TYR A 202 -15.31 -1.93 6.56
N PHE A 203 -15.51 -1.56 5.30
CA PHE A 203 -15.20 -2.41 4.17
C PHE A 203 -13.82 -2.06 3.62
N HIS A 204 -12.93 -3.03 3.48
CA HIS A 204 -11.57 -2.75 2.99
C HIS A 204 -11.59 -2.40 1.50
N GLY A 205 -12.49 -3.06 0.77
CA GLY A 205 -12.74 -2.86 -0.64
C GLY A 205 -14.00 -3.63 -1.01
N LEU A 206 -14.81 -3.07 -1.90
CA LEU A 206 -16.12 -3.62 -2.24
C LEU A 206 -16.09 -4.11 -3.68
N LEU A 207 -16.63 -5.30 -3.90
CA LEU A 207 -17.02 -5.82 -5.20
C LEU A 207 -18.55 -5.86 -5.24
N ILE A 208 -19.15 -5.17 -6.21
CA ILE A 208 -20.59 -5.14 -6.42
C ILE A 208 -20.88 -5.83 -7.75
N VAL A 209 -21.74 -6.85 -7.73
CA VAL A 209 -22.09 -7.65 -8.92
C VAL A 209 -23.59 -7.62 -9.12
N ASN A 210 -24.04 -7.38 -10.35
CA ASN A 210 -25.44 -7.45 -10.72
C ASN A 210 -25.81 -8.87 -11.15
N HIS A 211 -26.33 -9.70 -10.24
CA HIS A 211 -26.82 -11.03 -10.58
C HIS A 211 -28.29 -10.98 -11.00
N SER A 212 -28.78 -12.07 -11.60
CA SER A 212 -30.18 -12.21 -12.00
C SER A 212 -31.17 -12.15 -10.82
N ASP A 213 -30.72 -12.51 -9.62
CA ASP A 213 -31.47 -12.47 -8.36
C ASP A 213 -31.26 -11.16 -7.57
N GLY A 214 -30.54 -10.19 -8.15
CA GLY A 214 -30.30 -8.87 -7.60
C GLY A 214 -28.81 -8.53 -7.40
N VAL A 215 -28.58 -7.35 -6.80
CA VAL A 215 -27.22 -6.84 -6.57
C VAL A 215 -26.62 -7.49 -5.33
N LYS A 216 -25.52 -8.24 -5.52
CA LYS A 216 -24.71 -8.83 -4.44
C LYS A 216 -23.48 -7.98 -4.19
N VAL A 217 -23.08 -7.90 -2.92
CA VAL A 217 -21.95 -7.11 -2.46
C VAL A 217 -20.99 -8.01 -1.72
N TYR A 218 -19.71 -7.88 -2.03
CA TYR A 218 -18.63 -8.64 -1.40
C TYR A 218 -17.58 -7.68 -0.84
N ASN A 219 -17.05 -8.02 0.33
CA ASN A 219 -15.98 -7.29 0.99
C ASN A 219 -14.64 -8.01 0.79
N TRP A 220 -13.62 -7.26 0.43
CA TRP A 220 -12.25 -7.77 0.37
C TRP A 220 -11.72 -8.04 1.78
N SER A 221 -11.13 -9.23 1.97
CA SER A 221 -10.39 -9.59 3.17
C SER A 221 -8.89 -9.63 2.82
N PRO A 222 -8.10 -8.61 3.20
CA PRO A 222 -6.66 -8.62 2.94
C PRO A 222 -5.97 -9.86 3.54
N ARG A 223 -6.38 -10.26 4.76
CA ARG A 223 -5.82 -11.42 5.45
C ARG A 223 -6.09 -12.74 4.72
N ARG A 224 -7.30 -12.92 4.19
CA ARG A 224 -7.70 -14.16 3.49
C ARG A 224 -7.44 -14.12 1.99
N LEU A 225 -7.00 -12.97 1.47
CA LEU A 225 -6.84 -12.69 0.05
C LEU A 225 -8.08 -13.11 -0.76
N ARG A 226 -9.27 -12.76 -0.28
CA ARG A 226 -10.52 -13.13 -0.97
C ARG A 226 -11.66 -12.14 -0.74
N PHE A 227 -12.64 -12.20 -1.63
CA PHE A 227 -13.92 -11.53 -1.46
C PHE A 227 -14.89 -12.41 -0.65
N ASP A 228 -15.42 -11.87 0.44
CA ASP A 228 -16.43 -12.52 1.27
C ASP A 228 -17.78 -11.82 1.06
N LEU A 229 -18.87 -12.59 0.91
CA LEU A 229 -20.21 -12.03 0.72
C LEU A 229 -20.62 -11.19 1.95
N VAL A 230 -21.17 -10.00 1.70
CA VAL A 230 -21.80 -9.19 2.73
C VAL A 230 -23.26 -9.63 2.86
N GLU A 231 -23.56 -10.34 3.94
CA GLU A 231 -24.93 -10.73 4.27
C GLU A 231 -25.74 -9.50 4.70
N ASN A 232 -26.96 -9.41 4.19
CA ASN A 232 -27.93 -8.36 4.51
C ASN A 232 -27.39 -6.91 4.40
N PRO A 233 -26.88 -6.48 3.22
CA PRO A 233 -26.24 -5.17 3.02
C PRO A 233 -27.14 -3.96 3.29
N GLU A 234 -28.46 -4.14 3.31
CA GLU A 234 -29.47 -3.14 3.65
C GLU A 234 -29.54 -2.80 5.15
N LEU A 235 -28.99 -3.64 6.03
CA LEU A 235 -28.96 -3.38 7.48
C LEU A 235 -27.87 -2.36 7.88
N PHE A 236 -27.02 -1.96 6.93
CA PHE A 236 -25.94 -1.00 7.17
C PHE A 236 -26.44 0.45 7.03
N LEU A 237 -26.00 1.33 7.94
CA LEU A 237 -26.38 2.75 7.97
C LEU A 237 -26.08 3.49 6.66
N LYS A 238 -24.94 3.16 6.04
CA LYS A 238 -24.60 3.55 4.67
C LYS A 238 -24.62 2.29 3.83
N SER A 239 -25.46 2.26 2.79
CA SER A 239 -25.58 1.07 1.96
C SER A 239 -24.27 0.83 1.20
N PRO A 240 -23.61 -0.33 1.33
CA PRO A 240 -22.42 -0.63 0.54
C PRO A 240 -22.76 -0.82 -0.95
N LYS A 241 -24.04 -0.95 -1.32
CA LYS A 241 -24.51 -0.99 -2.71
C LYS A 241 -24.31 0.34 -3.44
N SER A 242 -24.23 1.47 -2.72
CA SER A 242 -23.96 2.77 -3.35
C SER A 242 -22.49 2.99 -3.67
N ALA A 243 -21.60 2.03 -3.35
CA ALA A 243 -20.16 2.24 -3.47
C ALA A 243 -19.70 2.50 -4.92
N CYS A 244 -20.39 1.91 -5.89
CA CYS A 244 -20.30 2.24 -7.30
C CYS A 244 -21.37 1.48 -8.10
N VAL A 245 -21.53 1.83 -9.37
CA VAL A 245 -22.51 1.19 -10.27
C VAL A 245 -21.83 0.10 -11.11
N PRO A 246 -22.31 -1.15 -11.09
CA PRO A 246 -21.82 -2.24 -11.94
C PRO A 246 -21.86 -1.91 -13.44
N ARG A 247 -20.82 -2.32 -14.19
CA ARG A 247 -20.71 -2.11 -15.65
C ARG A 247 -20.14 -3.34 -16.34
N ASN A 248 -20.59 -3.62 -17.56
CA ASN A 248 -20.13 -4.78 -18.35
C ASN A 248 -18.65 -4.68 -18.77
N ASN A 249 -18.09 -3.48 -18.82
CA ASN A 249 -16.75 -3.19 -19.31
C ASN A 249 -15.85 -2.56 -18.25
N PHE A 250 -16.11 -2.83 -16.96
CA PHE A 250 -15.38 -2.22 -15.83
C PHE A 250 -13.86 -2.28 -16.01
N TRP A 251 -13.29 -3.45 -16.35
CA TRP A 251 -11.86 -3.59 -16.57
C TRP A 251 -11.28 -2.67 -17.66
N ARG A 252 -12.05 -2.40 -18.72
CA ARG A 252 -11.61 -1.52 -19.81
C ARG A 252 -11.60 -0.05 -19.43
N SER A 253 -12.28 0.31 -18.34
CA SER A 253 -12.33 1.69 -17.83
C SER A 253 -11.17 2.04 -16.91
N LEU A 254 -10.37 1.05 -16.49
CA LEU A 254 -9.25 1.27 -15.58
C LEU A 254 -7.96 1.64 -16.34
N SER A 255 -7.24 2.63 -15.83
CA SER A 255 -5.85 2.87 -16.21
C SER A 255 -4.92 1.85 -15.56
N ILE A 256 -3.66 1.80 -16.02
CA ILE A 256 -2.64 0.96 -15.37
C ILE A 256 -2.23 1.57 -14.02
N LEU A 257 -2.05 2.90 -13.96
CA LEU A 257 -1.59 3.68 -12.80
C LEU A 257 -2.67 4.62 -12.28
#